data_AF-A0A1G0G9D2-F1
#
_entry.id   AF-A0A1G0G9D2-F1
#
_cell.length_a   1.000
_cell.length_b   1.000
_cell.length_c   1.000
_cell.angle_alpha   90.00
_cell.angle_beta   90.00
_cell.angle_gamma   90.00
#
_symmetry.space_group_name_H-M   'P 1'
#
loop_
_entity.id
_entity.type
_entity.pdbx_description
1 polymer ?
#
loop_
_entity_poly.entity_id
_entity_poly.type
_entity_poly.pdbx_seq_one_letter_code
_entity_poly.pdbx_strand_id
1 'polypeptide(L)' 'MPDILRLIQNRLNLTGIKSIRIKIMFPDEKSHSNHRRTLTMSTNTARLLADSARSITDPALRSSLLRLSSHAD' A
#
# COMPACT_ATOMS: atom_id res chain seq x y z
N MET A 1 -12.25 17.29 -1.03
CA MET A 1 -11.09 18.18 -0.81
C MET A 1 -9.91 17.29 -0.45
N PRO A 2 -8.84 17.20 -1.26
CA PRO A 2 -7.69 16.33 -0.99
C PRO A 2 -7.10 16.57 0.41
N ASP A 3 -6.75 15.50 1.13
CA ASP A 3 -6.33 15.57 2.54
C ASP A 3 -5.10 16.45 2.79
N ILE A 4 -4.21 16.54 1.80
CA ILE A 4 -3.03 17.40 1.84
C ILE A 4 -3.42 18.88 1.90
N LEU A 5 -4.44 19.29 1.14
CA LEU A 5 -4.92 20.67 1.16
C LEU A 5 -5.59 21.01 2.49
N ARG A 6 -6.30 20.04 3.11
CA ARG A 6 -6.90 20.19 4.44
C ARG A 6 -5.84 20.30 5.54
N LEU A 7 -4.77 19.51 5.47
CA LEU A 7 -3.64 19.58 6.41
C LEU A 7 -2.91 20.92 6.33
N ILE A 8 -2.69 21.43 5.11
CA ILE A 8 -2.06 22.72 4.85
C ILE A 8 -2.94 23.86 5.39
N GLN A 9 -4.24 23.84 5.11
CA GLN A 9 -5.20 24.83 5.63
C GLN A 9 -5.21 24.92 7.15
N ASN A 10 -5.09 23.78 7.84
CA ASN A 10 -5.13 23.75 9.31
C ASN A 10 -3.81 24.18 9.97
N ARG A 11 -2.68 24.09 9.26
CA ARG A 11 -1.34 24.36 9.82
C ARG A 11 -0.78 25.72 9.40
N LEU A 12 -1.27 26.30 8.30
CA LEU A 12 -0.78 27.55 7.76
C LEU A 12 -1.91 28.57 7.75
N ASN A 13 -1.67 29.75 8.33
CA ASN A 13 -2.62 30.86 8.25
C ASN A 13 -2.59 31.42 6.82
N LEU A 14 -3.44 30.86 5.95
CA LEU A 14 -3.46 31.11 4.51
C LEU A 14 -3.93 32.53 4.13
N THR A 15 -4.41 33.33 5.09
CA THR A 15 -4.97 34.67 4.85
C THR A 15 -3.95 35.68 4.31
N GLY A 16 -2.64 35.42 4.46
CA GLY A 16 -1.57 36.28 3.92
C GLY A 16 -0.70 35.64 2.84
N ILE A 17 -0.92 34.36 2.48
CA ILE A 17 -0.01 33.62 1.59
C ILE A 17 -0.49 33.75 0.14
N LYS A 18 0.24 34.55 -0.66
CA LYS A 18 -0.10 34.81 -2.07
C LYS A 18 0.26 33.66 -3.02
N SER A 19 1.22 32.81 -2.66
CA SER A 19 1.59 31.65 -3.46
C SER A 19 2.21 30.53 -2.61
N ILE A 20 1.93 29.28 -3.00
CA ILE A 20 2.53 28.08 -2.40
C ILE A 20 3.35 27.40 -3.48
N ARG A 21 4.66 27.25 -3.26
CA ARG A 21 5.54 26.48 -4.17
C ARG A 21 5.71 25.08 -3.61
N ILE A 22 5.14 24.09 -4.29
CA ILE A 22 5.29 22.68 -3.94
C ILE A 22 6.45 22.11 -4.77
N LYS A 23 7.54 21.69 -4.11
CA LYS A 23 8.63 20.95 -4.75
C LYS A 23 8.33 19.46 -4.64
N ILE A 24 7.95 18.85 -5.76
CA ILE A 24 7.83 17.39 -5.86
C ILE A 24 9.24 16.85 -6.09
N MET A 25 9.78 16.12 -5.11
CA MET A 25 11.04 15.41 -5.30
C MET A 25 10.71 13.97 -5.67
N PHE A 26 11.25 13.51 -6.79
CA PHE A 26 11.26 12.09 -7.11
C PHE A 26 12.20 11.38 -6.13
N PRO A 27 11.81 10.20 -5.61
CA PRO A 27 12.71 9.43 -4.76
C PRO A 27 13.99 9.11 -5.53
N ASP A 28 15.12 9.41 -4.91
CA ASP A 28 16.46 9.14 -5.46
C ASP A 28 16.62 7.62 -5.60
N GLU A 29 16.93 7.14 -6.81
CA GLU A 29 17.06 5.69 -7.12
C GLU A 29 18.09 4.99 -6.23
N LYS A 30 18.98 5.76 -5.60
CA LYS A 30 20.07 5.27 -4.73
C LYS A 30 19.65 5.06 -3.26
N SER A 31 18.44 5.44 -2.85
CA SER A 31 17.90 5.18 -1.51
C SER A 31 17.07 3.90 -1.42
N HIS A 32 17.22 3.00 -2.39
CA HIS A 32 16.77 1.63 -2.26
C HIS A 32 17.85 0.80 -1.55
N SER A 33 18.07 1.07 -0.25
CA SER A 33 18.31 -0.09 0.61
C SER A 33 17.13 -1.02 0.34
N ASN A 34 17.46 -2.26 0.03
CA ASN A 34 16.56 -3.30 -0.45
C ASN A 34 15.56 -3.66 0.65
N HIS A 35 14.67 -2.72 1.01
CA HIS A 35 13.52 -2.95 1.84
C HIS A 35 12.55 -3.67 0.92
N ARG A 36 12.86 -4.96 0.69
CA ARG A 36 11.92 -5.96 0.22
C ARG A 36 10.78 -5.83 1.21
N ARG A 37 9.76 -5.04 0.84
CA ARG A 37 8.53 -4.91 1.62
C ARG A 37 7.97 -6.31 1.63
N THR A 38 8.24 -7.05 2.70
CA THR A 38 7.63 -8.33 2.94
C THR A 38 6.16 -8.00 3.00
N LEU A 39 5.41 -8.35 1.95
CA LEU A 39 3.95 -8.29 1.96
C LEU A 39 3.54 -9.36 2.96
N THR A 40 3.49 -8.97 4.22
CA THR A 40 3.00 -9.82 5.27
C THR A 40 1.51 -9.60 5.40
N MET A 41 0.79 -10.71 5.35
CA MET A 41 -0.66 -10.71 5.33
C MET A 41 -1.16 -11.19 6.69
N SER A 42 -2.23 -10.58 7.20
CA SER A 42 -2.79 -11.04 8.48
C SER A 42 -3.21 -12.52 8.38
N THR A 43 -3.07 -13.25 9.48
CA THR A 43 -3.47 -14.66 9.57
C THR A 43 -4.92 -14.91 9.15
N ASN A 44 -5.82 -13.97 9.43
CA ASN A 44 -7.22 -14.05 9.02
C ASN A 44 -7.38 -13.98 7.49
N THR A 45 -6.70 -13.04 6.85
CA THR A 45 -6.70 -12.90 5.40
C THR A 45 -6.03 -14.09 4.70
N ALA A 46 -4.99 -14.68 5.30
CA ALA A 46 -4.37 -15.91 4.82
C ALA A 46 -5.34 -17.09 4.81
N ARG A 47 -6.10 -17.27 5.90
CA ARG A 47 -7.13 -18.32 5.99
C ARG A 47 -8.23 -18.12 4.95
N LEU A 48 -8.74 -16.90 4.81
CA LEU A 48 -9.77 -16.58 3.80
C LEU A 48 -9.31 -16.90 2.38
N LEU A 49 -8.05 -16.58 2.02
CA LEU A 49 -7.49 -16.94 0.71
C LEU A 49 -7.33 -18.45 0.55
N ALA A 50 -6.89 -19.16 1.59
CA ALA A 50 -6.75 -20.61 1.55
C ALA A 50 -8.11 -21.32 1.40
N ASP A 51 -9.15 -20.85 2.07
CA ASP A 51 -10.50 -21.39 1.98
C ASP A 51 -11.13 -21.08 0.62
N SER A 52 -10.94 -19.86 0.12
CA SER A 52 -11.38 -19.47 -1.23
C SER A 52 -10.72 -20.34 -2.30
N ALA A 53 -9.43 -20.63 -2.17
CA ALA A 53 -8.70 -21.50 -3.10
C ALA A 53 -9.28 -22.93 -3.19
N ARG A 54 -9.95 -23.43 -2.15
CA ARG A 54 -10.60 -24.76 -2.19
C ARG A 54 -11.83 -24.81 -3.08
N SER A 55 -12.52 -23.68 -3.23
CA SER A 55 -13.70 -23.55 -4.11
C SER A 55 -13.35 -23.28 -5.59
N ILE A 56 -12.08 -23.02 -5.90
CA ILE A 56 -11.62 -22.70 -7.25
C ILE A 56 -11.32 -23.99 -8.01
N THR A 57 -12.01 -24.18 -9.14
CA THR A 57 -11.81 -25.33 -10.04
C THR A 57 -10.57 -25.19 -10.92
N ASP A 58 -10.18 -23.96 -11.27
CA ASP A 58 -8.99 -23.71 -12.08
C ASP A 58 -7.70 -24.03 -11.29
N PRO A 59 -6.88 -25.02 -11.74
CA PRO A 59 -5.68 -25.43 -11.02
C PRO A 59 -4.62 -24.32 -10.90
N ALA A 60 -4.48 -23.50 -11.95
CA ALA A 60 -3.46 -22.45 -11.99
C ALA A 60 -3.78 -21.33 -10.99
N LEU A 61 -5.03 -20.84 -10.99
CA LEU A 61 -5.52 -19.85 -10.05
C LEU A 61 -5.51 -20.38 -8.61
N ARG A 62 -5.94 -21.63 -8.40
CA ARG A 62 -5.91 -22.30 -7.08
C ARG A 62 -4.49 -22.34 -6.52
N SER A 63 -3.50 -22.76 -7.31
CA SER A 63 -2.11 -22.82 -6.87
C SER A 63 -1.54 -21.44 -6.52
N SER A 64 -1.94 -20.41 -7.26
CA SER A 64 -1.51 -19.03 -7.04
C SER A 64 -2.07 -18.48 -5.73
N LEU A 65 -3.35 -18.72 -5.44
CA LEU A 65 -3.99 -18.31 -4.20
C LEU A 65 -3.41 -19.02 -2.97
N LEU A 66 -3.08 -20.31 -3.08
CA LEU A 66 -2.40 -21.05 -2.01
C LEU A 66 -0.98 -20.55 -1.75
N ARG A 67 -0.25 -20.12 -2.79
CA ARG A 67 1.08 -19.48 -2.62
C ARG A 67 0.96 -18.10 -1.99
N LEU A 68 -0.11 -17.36 -2.26
CA LEU A 68 -0.34 -16.07 -1.61
C LEU A 68 -0.73 -16.23 -0.14
N SER A 69 -1.53 -17.25 0.19
CA SER A 69 -1.90 -17.52 1.58
C SER A 69 -0.74 -17.96 2.48
N SER A 70 0.38 -18.43 1.91
CA SER A 70 1.56 -18.82 2.68
C SER A 70 2.42 -17.64 3.17
N HIS A 71 2.09 -16.40 2.80
CA HIS A 71 2.82 -15.19 3.20
C HIS A 71 2.16 -14.50 4.42
N ALA A 72 1.74 -15.29 5.41
CA ALA A 72 1.14 -14.78 6.64
C ALA A 72 2.20 -14.27 7.63
N ASP A 73 1.89 -13.17 8.32
CA ASP A 73 2.62 -12.67 9.51
C ASP A 73 2.44 -13.58 10.73
#